data_AF-R1IWI1-F1
#
_entry.id   AF-R1IWI1-F1
#
_cell.length_a   1.000
_cell.length_b   1.000
_cell.length_c   1.000
_cell.angle_alpha   90.00
_cell.angle_beta   90.00
_cell.angle_gamma   90.00
#
_symmetry.space_group_name_H-M   'P 1'
#
loop_
_entity.id
_entity.type
_entity.pdbx_description
1 polymer ?
#
loop_
_entity_poly.entity_id
_entity_poly.type
_entity_poly.pdbx_seq_one_letter_code
_entity_poly.pdbx_strand_id
1 'polypeptide(L)'
;MQCGVVSQLPKPWFKKEVEAVLMQDKLVFRQEGNQYRCLVGPFERYSEAEIVKDVMKQRKVFASAFIRDISQPEKATKLSQSDKPKKKTVLKASKPAKTERRYIDVGSLKSPMPKVNEPRYSAKQNIWWRATLREANQACRQDGMKLVSELTLKTLSSTPDWKSTYPSRLPYWVAEMRAFDVVMGLSMPLSLESALLVLCEPQ
;
A
#
# COMPACT_ATOMS: atom_id res chain seq x y z
N MET A 1 -12.68 -9.70 -3.20
CA MET A 1 -13.02 -8.34 -2.69
C MET A 1 -13.98 -7.67 -3.65
N GLN A 2 -14.88 -6.82 -3.16
CA GLN A 2 -15.76 -5.99 -4.00
C GLN A 2 -15.43 -4.51 -3.76
N CYS A 3 -15.08 -3.79 -4.81
CA CYS A 3 -14.67 -2.39 -4.75
C CYS A 3 -15.86 -1.41 -4.77
N GLY A 4 -17.02 -1.85 -5.25
CA GLY A 4 -18.24 -1.04 -5.29
C GLY A 4 -19.21 -1.49 -6.38
N VAL A 5 -20.27 -0.71 -6.58
CA VAL A 5 -21.21 -0.83 -7.71
C VAL A 5 -21.28 0.54 -8.38
N VAL A 6 -21.10 0.59 -9.70
CA VAL A 6 -21.04 1.82 -10.48
C VAL A 6 -22.05 1.77 -11.62
N SER A 7 -22.80 2.85 -11.85
CA SER A 7 -23.82 2.92 -12.91
C SER A 7 -23.22 3.10 -14.31
N GLN A 8 -21.98 3.57 -14.39
CA GLN A 8 -21.24 3.73 -15.64
C GLN A 8 -19.86 3.11 -15.47
N LEU A 9 -19.40 2.43 -16.53
CA LEU A 9 -18.01 2.00 -16.57
C LEU A 9 -17.12 3.25 -16.47
N PRO A 10 -16.11 3.22 -15.62
CA PRO A 10 -15.18 4.32 -15.53
C PRO A 10 -14.53 4.57 -16.89
N LYS A 11 -14.29 5.85 -17.22
CA LYS A 11 -13.66 6.26 -18.48
C LYS A 11 -12.36 5.46 -18.73
N PRO A 12 -11.92 5.27 -19.99
CA PRO A 12 -10.77 4.41 -20.31
C PRO A 12 -9.48 4.71 -19.53
N TRP A 13 -9.26 5.96 -19.13
CA TRP A 13 -8.13 6.35 -18.28
C TRP A 13 -8.20 5.73 -16.87
N PHE A 14 -9.39 5.55 -16.32
CA PHE A 14 -9.61 4.93 -15.01
C PHE A 14 -9.43 3.42 -15.06
N LYS A 15 -9.86 2.77 -16.16
CA LYS A 15 -9.57 1.35 -16.38
C LYS A 15 -8.06 1.12 -16.34
N LYS A 16 -7.28 1.95 -17.05
CA LYS A 16 -5.80 1.93 -16.96
C LYS A 16 -5.25 2.21 -15.57
N GLU A 17 -5.81 3.14 -14.81
CA GLU A 17 -5.29 3.45 -13.47
C GLU A 17 -5.57 2.32 -12.47
N VAL A 18 -6.74 1.68 -12.54
CA VAL A 18 -7.08 0.55 -11.66
C VAL A 18 -6.41 -0.75 -12.12
N GLU A 19 -6.27 -0.98 -13.43
CA GLU A 19 -5.46 -2.07 -14.02
C GLU A 19 -3.95 -1.89 -13.83
N ALA A 20 -3.47 -0.66 -13.66
CA ALA A 20 -2.09 -0.41 -13.27
C ALA A 20 -1.87 -0.63 -11.78
N VAL A 21 -2.91 -0.45 -10.95
CA VAL A 21 -2.84 -0.57 -9.49
C VAL A 21 -3.04 -2.02 -9.02
N LEU A 22 -3.75 -2.83 -9.78
CA LEU A 22 -3.96 -4.25 -9.52
C LEU A 22 -3.19 -5.05 -10.55
N MET A 23 -2.57 -6.17 -10.18
CA MET A 23 -2.08 -7.11 -11.18
C MET A 23 -3.20 -7.37 -12.18
N GLN A 24 -2.92 -7.19 -13.48
CA GLN A 24 -3.90 -7.02 -14.57
C GLN A 24 -5.02 -8.07 -14.57
N ASP A 25 -4.77 -9.23 -13.98
CA ASP A 25 -5.67 -10.38 -13.96
C ASP A 25 -6.69 -10.38 -12.80
N LYS A 26 -6.62 -9.42 -11.87
CA LYS A 26 -7.44 -9.44 -10.64
C LYS A 26 -8.62 -8.46 -10.64
N LEU A 27 -8.82 -7.61 -11.65
CA LEU A 27 -9.94 -6.65 -11.69
C LEU A 27 -11.04 -7.08 -12.66
N VAL A 28 -12.27 -7.20 -12.18
CA VAL A 28 -13.44 -7.58 -12.99
C VAL A 28 -14.61 -6.63 -12.75
N PHE A 29 -15.21 -6.11 -13.82
CA PHE A 29 -16.50 -5.40 -13.77
C PHE A 29 -17.60 -6.34 -14.28
N ARG A 30 -18.44 -6.83 -13.37
CA ARG A 30 -19.58 -7.69 -13.71
C ARG A 30 -20.83 -6.84 -13.93
N GLN A 31 -21.43 -6.91 -15.10
CA GLN A 31 -22.69 -6.20 -15.37
C GLN A 31 -23.85 -6.88 -14.63
N GLU A 32 -24.64 -6.08 -13.92
CA GLU A 32 -25.88 -6.46 -13.24
C GLU A 32 -26.96 -5.42 -13.59
N GLY A 33 -27.76 -5.73 -14.62
CA GLY A 33 -28.73 -4.78 -15.18
C GLY A 33 -28.05 -3.55 -15.79
N ASN A 34 -28.39 -2.36 -15.28
CA ASN A 34 -27.82 -1.08 -15.70
C ASN A 34 -26.65 -0.61 -14.81
N GLN A 35 -26.09 -1.51 -14.01
CA GLN A 35 -24.96 -1.22 -13.11
C GLN A 35 -23.85 -2.25 -13.32
N TYR A 36 -22.65 -1.89 -12.88
CA TYR A 36 -21.46 -2.72 -12.94
C TYR A 36 -20.93 -2.93 -11.52
N ARG A 37 -20.84 -4.18 -11.10
CA ARG A 37 -20.21 -4.58 -9.84
C ARG A 37 -18.71 -4.70 -10.06
N CYS A 38 -17.95 -3.91 -9.32
CA CYS A 38 -16.49 -3.90 -9.32
C CYS A 38 -15.97 -4.98 -8.37
N LEU A 39 -15.22 -5.95 -8.87
CA LEU A 39 -14.65 -7.07 -8.13
C LEU A 39 -13.12 -7.07 -8.27
N VAL A 40 -12.43 -7.34 -7.16
CA VAL A 40 -10.98 -7.51 -7.11
C VAL A 40 -10.61 -8.84 -6.47
N GLY A 41 -9.82 -9.67 -7.15
CA GLY A 41 -9.37 -10.98 -6.69
C GLY A 41 -9.44 -12.06 -7.78
N PRO A 42 -9.29 -13.35 -7.42
CA PRO A 42 -9.21 -13.89 -6.07
C PRO A 42 -7.90 -13.55 -5.33
N PHE A 43 -7.94 -13.60 -4.00
CA PHE A 43 -6.79 -13.44 -3.12
C PHE A 43 -6.59 -14.72 -2.33
N GLU A 44 -5.35 -15.22 -2.29
CA GLU A 44 -5.00 -16.42 -1.53
C GLU A 44 -5.06 -16.18 -0.02
N ARG A 45 -4.80 -14.94 0.40
CA ARG A 45 -4.73 -14.57 1.82
C ARG A 45 -5.62 -13.38 2.13
N TYR A 46 -6.30 -13.45 3.27
CA TYR A 46 -7.11 -12.34 3.78
C TYR A 46 -6.28 -11.07 3.96
N SER A 47 -5.02 -11.18 4.41
CA SER A 47 -4.12 -10.04 4.58
C SER A 47 -3.89 -9.27 3.27
N GLU A 48 -3.72 -9.98 2.15
CA GLU A 48 -3.57 -9.38 0.82
C GLU A 48 -4.85 -8.63 0.42
N ALA A 49 -6.01 -9.25 0.64
CA ALA A 49 -7.31 -8.63 0.37
C ALA A 49 -7.57 -7.39 1.25
N GLU A 50 -7.09 -7.38 2.50
CA GLU A 50 -7.19 -6.26 3.43
C GLU A 50 -6.36 -5.07 2.95
N ILE A 51 -5.10 -5.30 2.56
CA ILE A 51 -4.21 -4.26 2.03
C ILE A 51 -4.85 -3.61 0.80
N VAL A 52 -5.31 -4.42 -0.16
CA VAL A 52 -5.93 -3.90 -1.38
C VAL A 52 -7.22 -3.14 -1.08
N LYS A 53 -8.04 -3.62 -0.14
CA LYS A 53 -9.27 -2.93 0.30
C LYS A 53 -8.97 -1.57 0.93
N ASP A 54 -8.01 -1.51 1.85
CA ASP A 54 -7.63 -0.24 2.50
C ASP A 54 -7.03 0.76 1.51
N VAL A 55 -6.29 0.28 0.51
CA VAL A 55 -5.78 1.12 -0.58
C VAL A 55 -6.90 1.63 -1.48
N MET A 56 -7.78 0.75 -1.95
CA MET A 56 -8.91 1.14 -2.79
C MET A 56 -9.80 2.19 -2.13
N LYS A 57 -10.07 2.05 -0.82
CA LYS A 57 -10.89 2.99 -0.06
C LYS A 57 -10.40 4.44 -0.07
N GLN A 58 -9.14 4.70 -0.40
CA GLN A 58 -8.64 6.08 -0.52
C GLN A 58 -9.17 6.80 -1.76
N ARG A 59 -9.57 6.05 -2.79
CA ARG A 59 -10.26 6.62 -3.94
C ARG A 59 -11.72 6.77 -3.55
N LYS A 60 -12.28 7.98 -3.69
CA LYS A 60 -13.70 8.26 -3.38
C LYS A 60 -14.67 7.28 -4.06
N VAL A 61 -14.36 6.86 -5.28
CA VAL A 61 -15.16 5.90 -6.07
C VAL A 61 -15.26 4.52 -5.41
N PHE A 62 -14.30 4.15 -4.56
CA PHE A 62 -14.23 2.85 -3.89
C PHE A 62 -14.31 2.96 -2.37
N ALA A 63 -14.85 4.06 -1.85
CA ALA A 63 -15.02 4.24 -0.40
C ALA A 63 -15.88 3.11 0.23
N SER A 64 -16.77 2.51 -0.56
CA SER A 64 -17.62 1.38 -0.17
C SER A 64 -16.96 0.01 -0.33
N ALA A 65 -15.66 -0.07 -0.62
CA ALA A 65 -14.98 -1.33 -0.86
C ALA A 65 -14.92 -2.23 0.39
N PHE A 66 -15.17 -3.53 0.20
CA PHE A 66 -15.16 -4.53 1.27
C PHE A 66 -14.69 -5.91 0.78
N ILE A 67 -14.18 -6.74 1.70
CA ILE A 67 -13.75 -8.11 1.39
C ILE A 67 -14.97 -9.01 1.39
N ARG A 68 -15.07 -9.87 0.37
CA ARG A 68 -16.01 -10.99 0.31
C ARG A 68 -15.20 -12.25 0.56
N ASP A 69 -15.46 -12.91 1.67
CA ASP A 69 -14.88 -14.20 2.03
C ASP A 69 -15.92 -15.30 1.73
N ILE A 70 -15.48 -16.42 1.16
CA ILE A 70 -16.31 -17.59 0.80
C ILE A 70 -15.90 -18.81 1.63
N SER A 71 -15.03 -18.66 2.64
CA SER A 71 -14.82 -19.71 3.62
C SER A 71 -16.17 -20.09 4.23
N GLN A 72 -16.59 -21.34 4.01
CA GLN A 72 -17.76 -21.91 4.67
C GLN A 72 -17.62 -21.71 6.18
N PRO A 73 -18.72 -21.50 6.92
CA PRO A 73 -18.66 -21.18 8.34
C PRO A 73 -18.31 -22.44 9.14
N GLU A 74 -17.06 -22.88 9.13
CA GLU A 74 -16.54 -23.71 10.19
C GLU A 74 -16.26 -22.81 11.40
N LYS A 75 -17.30 -22.69 12.22
CA LYS A 75 -17.28 -22.28 13.63
C LYS A 75 -16.71 -20.89 13.89
N ALA A 76 -17.61 -19.91 13.78
CA ALA A 76 -17.58 -18.71 14.61
C ALA A 76 -17.58 -19.10 16.10
N THR A 77 -16.39 -19.30 16.68
CA THR A 77 -16.24 -19.36 18.13
C THR A 77 -16.28 -17.93 18.63
N LYS A 78 -17.48 -17.54 19.05
CA LYS A 78 -17.74 -16.35 19.86
C LYS A 78 -16.80 -16.38 21.06
N LEU A 79 -15.88 -15.42 21.14
CA LEU A 79 -15.27 -15.06 22.42
C LEU A 79 -16.24 -14.13 23.14
N SER A 80 -16.87 -14.74 24.14
CA SER A 80 -17.93 -14.21 24.97
C SER A 80 -17.57 -12.89 25.66
N GLN A 81 -18.58 -12.04 25.73
CA GLN A 81 -18.73 -10.96 26.69
C GLN A 81 -18.54 -11.46 28.13
N SER A 82 -17.92 -10.63 28.96
CA SER A 82 -18.21 -10.59 30.39
C SER A 82 -18.34 -9.13 30.82
N ASP A 83 -19.50 -8.82 31.40
CA ASP A 83 -19.98 -7.51 31.79
C ASP A 83 -19.40 -7.00 33.13
N LYS A 84 -18.87 -5.76 33.12
CA LYS A 84 -19.02 -4.59 34.05
C LYS A 84 -18.98 -4.73 35.61
N PRO A 85 -18.86 -3.63 36.41
CA PRO A 85 -18.47 -2.22 36.15
C PRO A 85 -17.55 -1.52 37.23
N LYS A 86 -17.07 -0.30 36.88
CA LYS A 86 -16.65 0.86 37.73
C LYS A 86 -15.31 0.80 38.50
N LYS A 87 -14.36 1.67 38.10
CA LYS A 87 -14.14 2.98 38.74
C LYS A 87 -13.30 3.90 37.85
N LYS A 88 -13.71 5.17 37.80
CA LYS A 88 -13.05 6.27 37.10
C LYS A 88 -11.72 6.59 37.79
N THR A 89 -10.63 6.55 37.04
CA THR A 89 -9.47 7.38 37.33
C THR A 89 -9.08 8.08 36.04
N VAL A 90 -9.34 9.39 36.00
CA VAL A 90 -8.92 10.28 34.94
C VAL A 90 -7.39 10.33 34.98
N LEU A 91 -6.74 9.56 34.10
CA LEU A 91 -5.32 9.70 33.82
C LEU A 91 -5.19 10.30 32.43
N LYS A 92 -4.55 11.47 32.44
CA LYS A 92 -4.23 12.35 31.31
C LYS A 92 -3.92 11.55 30.04
N ALA A 93 -4.60 11.92 28.96
CA ALA A 93 -4.23 11.54 27.60
C ALA A 93 -2.78 11.98 27.33
N SER A 94 -1.83 11.09 27.56
CA SER A 94 -0.51 11.17 26.97
C SER A 94 -0.72 10.99 25.47
N LYS A 95 -0.60 12.10 24.73
CA LYS A 95 -0.41 12.08 23.28
C LYS A 95 0.59 10.95 22.96
N PRO A 96 0.32 10.05 22.00
CA PRO A 96 1.34 9.11 21.59
C PRO A 96 2.53 9.94 21.10
N ALA A 97 3.66 9.81 21.77
CA ALA A 97 4.91 10.41 21.33
C ALA A 97 5.17 9.88 19.92
N LYS A 98 4.97 10.73 18.90
CA LYS A 98 5.38 10.43 17.54
C LYS A 98 6.87 10.17 17.60
N THR A 99 7.26 8.90 17.55
CA THR A 99 8.64 8.55 17.26
C THR A 99 8.82 8.87 15.78
N GLU A 100 9.14 10.13 15.49
CA GLU A 100 9.34 10.62 14.13
C GLU A 100 10.47 9.77 13.53
N ARG A 101 10.12 8.95 12.52
CA ARG A 101 11.12 8.11 11.86
C ARG A 101 12.11 9.06 11.18
N ARG A 102 13.41 8.77 11.25
CA ARG A 102 14.40 9.54 10.48
C ARG A 102 14.29 9.22 8.99
N TYR A 103 14.67 10.17 8.14
CA TYR A 103 14.59 10.04 6.69
C TYR A 103 15.94 10.31 6.02
N ILE A 104 16.15 9.68 4.87
CA ILE A 104 17.21 9.97 3.92
C ILE A 104 16.58 10.75 2.76
N ASP A 105 17.16 11.89 2.39
CA ASP A 105 16.70 12.65 1.24
C ASP A 105 17.15 11.98 -0.07
N VAL A 106 16.21 11.88 -1.02
CA VAL A 106 16.38 11.23 -2.32
C VAL A 106 15.86 12.20 -3.38
N GLY A 107 16.65 13.22 -3.71
CA GLY A 107 16.19 14.35 -4.51
C GLY A 107 15.05 15.09 -3.81
N SER A 108 13.87 15.14 -4.42
CA SER A 108 12.64 15.69 -3.82
C SER A 108 11.86 14.68 -2.96
N LEU A 109 12.32 13.44 -2.90
CA LEU A 109 11.68 12.34 -2.18
C LEU A 109 12.35 12.08 -0.83
N LYS A 110 11.68 11.32 0.02
CA LYS A 110 12.22 10.88 1.32
C LYS A 110 12.16 9.37 1.49
N SER A 111 13.26 8.75 1.89
CA SER A 111 13.29 7.33 2.26
C SER A 111 13.28 7.16 3.77
N PRO A 112 12.30 6.45 4.36
CA PRO A 112 12.28 6.20 5.79
C PRO A 112 13.46 5.31 6.20
N MET A 113 14.16 5.65 7.29
CA MET A 113 15.25 4.81 7.83
C MET A 113 14.69 3.60 8.61
N PRO A 114 15.37 2.44 8.56
CA PRO A 114 14.94 1.26 9.28
C PRO A 114 15.17 1.42 10.79
N LYS A 115 14.25 0.88 11.59
CA LYS A 115 14.44 0.65 13.03
C LYS A 115 15.27 -0.61 13.27
N VAL A 116 15.72 -0.80 14.52
CA VAL A 116 16.69 -1.84 14.93
C VAL A 116 16.29 -3.26 14.50
N ASN A 117 15.01 -3.62 14.49
CA ASN A 117 14.52 -4.95 14.13
C ASN A 117 13.76 -5.00 12.79
N GLU A 118 13.91 -3.98 11.95
CA GLU A 118 13.25 -3.94 10.66
C GLU A 118 14.13 -4.50 9.54
N PRO A 119 13.53 -5.09 8.48
CA PRO A 119 14.24 -5.51 7.30
C PRO A 119 14.97 -4.31 6.67
N ARG A 120 16.22 -4.53 6.25
CA ARG A 120 17.07 -3.45 5.75
C ARG A 120 17.95 -3.92 4.60
N TYR A 121 18.44 -2.96 3.84
CA TYR A 121 19.39 -3.18 2.76
C TYR A 121 20.48 -2.12 2.81
N SER A 122 21.73 -2.56 2.96
CA SER A 122 22.88 -1.69 2.92
C SER A 122 23.30 -1.48 1.48
N ALA A 123 23.26 -0.23 1.03
CA ALA A 123 23.74 0.13 -0.30
C ALA A 123 24.29 1.54 -0.30
N LYS A 124 25.45 1.68 -0.95
CA LYS A 124 26.26 2.91 -0.90
C LYS A 124 26.61 3.20 0.56
N GLN A 125 26.47 4.45 0.99
CA GLN A 125 26.74 4.88 2.37
C GLN A 125 25.51 4.80 3.29
N ASN A 126 24.36 4.34 2.78
CA ASN A 126 23.08 4.40 3.47
C ASN A 126 22.53 3.00 3.79
N ILE A 127 21.72 2.94 4.85
CA ILE A 127 20.92 1.77 5.22
C ILE A 127 19.48 2.07 4.88
N TRP A 128 18.96 1.34 3.90
CA TRP A 128 17.63 1.54 3.33
C TRP A 128 16.64 0.62 4.02
N TRP A 129 15.49 1.16 4.43
CA TRP A 129 14.42 0.34 4.97
C TRP A 129 13.78 -0.48 3.87
N ARG A 130 13.52 -1.75 4.18
CA ARG A 130 12.70 -2.64 3.35
C ARG A 130 11.42 -2.97 4.09
N ALA A 131 10.31 -2.83 3.41
CA ALA A 131 8.99 -2.95 4.01
C ALA A 131 8.02 -3.67 3.08
N THR A 132 7.01 -4.31 3.66
CA THR A 132 5.82 -4.73 2.91
C THR A 132 5.06 -3.50 2.38
N LEU A 133 4.17 -3.71 1.41
CA LEU A 133 3.38 -2.60 0.87
C LEU A 133 2.52 -1.91 1.94
N ARG A 134 2.01 -2.69 2.91
CA ARG A 134 1.20 -2.19 4.04
C ARG A 134 2.03 -1.26 4.92
N GLU A 135 3.19 -1.74 5.36
CA GLU A 135 4.09 -0.99 6.24
C GLU A 135 4.58 0.28 5.53
N ALA A 136 4.95 0.19 4.26
CA ALA A 136 5.41 1.32 3.46
C ALA A 136 4.34 2.42 3.35
N ASN A 137 3.10 2.04 3.01
CA ASN A 137 1.97 2.97 2.96
C ASN A 137 1.68 3.62 4.31
N GLN A 138 1.69 2.82 5.38
CA GLN A 138 1.44 3.31 6.73
C GLN A 138 2.51 4.31 7.14
N ALA A 139 3.78 4.00 6.90
CA ALA A 139 4.91 4.86 7.23
C ALA A 139 4.84 6.21 6.52
N CYS A 140 4.62 6.24 5.20
CA CYS A 140 4.54 7.52 4.48
C CYS A 140 3.39 8.39 5.01
N ARG A 141 2.24 7.79 5.34
CA ARG A 141 1.04 8.54 5.79
C ARG A 141 1.12 9.07 7.21
N GLN A 142 1.79 8.36 8.11
CA GLN A 142 2.00 8.82 9.48
C GLN A 142 2.65 10.21 9.51
N ASP A 143 3.45 10.50 8.49
CA ASP A 143 4.20 11.73 8.32
C ASP A 143 3.66 12.61 7.17
N GLY A 144 2.38 12.42 6.79
CA GLY A 144 1.66 13.29 5.84
C GLY A 144 2.06 13.13 4.38
N MET A 145 2.85 12.12 4.05
CA MET A 145 3.30 11.80 2.69
C MET A 145 2.50 10.62 2.11
N LYS A 146 2.75 10.33 0.84
CA LYS A 146 2.28 9.10 0.17
C LYS A 146 3.49 8.35 -0.41
N LEU A 147 3.31 7.08 -0.77
CA LEU A 147 4.31 6.38 -1.56
C LEU A 147 4.57 7.15 -2.87
N VAL A 148 5.81 7.10 -3.35
CA VAL A 148 6.18 7.72 -4.62
C VAL A 148 5.36 7.13 -5.77
N SER A 149 4.90 7.96 -6.71
CA SER A 149 4.27 7.45 -7.93
C SER A 149 5.30 6.80 -8.86
N GLU A 150 4.89 5.82 -9.68
CA GLU A 150 5.79 5.24 -10.68
C GLU A 150 6.36 6.32 -11.62
N LEU A 151 5.53 7.29 -12.01
CA LEU A 151 5.95 8.37 -12.90
C LEU A 151 7.06 9.21 -12.25
N THR A 152 6.88 9.65 -11.01
CA THR A 152 7.88 10.43 -10.27
C THR A 152 9.19 9.65 -10.15
N LEU A 153 9.11 8.38 -9.77
CA LEU A 153 10.28 7.53 -9.59
C LEU A 153 10.99 7.25 -10.92
N LYS A 154 10.24 7.02 -12.00
CA LYS A 154 10.79 6.84 -13.35
C LYS A 154 11.53 8.09 -13.82
N THR A 155 10.95 9.27 -13.64
CA THR A 155 11.60 10.54 -14.00
C THR A 155 12.87 10.76 -13.18
N LEU A 156 12.81 10.56 -11.86
CA LEU A 156 13.96 10.76 -10.98
C LEU A 156 15.09 9.74 -11.25
N SER A 157 14.75 8.48 -11.48
CA SER A 157 15.72 7.41 -11.78
C SER A 157 16.34 7.50 -13.18
N SER A 158 15.77 8.32 -14.07
CA SER A 158 16.37 8.62 -15.38
C SER A 158 17.51 9.63 -15.30
N THR A 159 17.75 10.25 -14.14
CA THR A 159 18.89 11.17 -13.97
C THR A 159 20.22 10.40 -14.02
N PRO A 160 21.30 10.96 -14.61
CA PRO A 160 22.59 10.28 -14.75
C PRO A 160 23.16 9.78 -13.41
N ASP A 161 22.94 10.54 -12.34
CA ASP A 161 23.50 10.28 -11.02
C ASP A 161 22.72 9.25 -10.20
N TRP A 162 21.58 8.76 -10.70
CA TRP A 162 20.75 7.82 -9.93
C TRP A 162 21.53 6.55 -9.56
N LYS A 163 22.18 5.89 -10.53
CA LYS A 163 22.87 4.61 -10.32
C LYS A 163 24.10 4.73 -9.41
N SER A 164 24.76 5.89 -9.42
CA SER A 164 25.90 6.17 -8.55
C SER A 164 25.43 6.46 -7.11
N THR A 165 24.31 7.16 -6.95
CA THR A 165 23.85 7.71 -5.66
C THR A 165 22.88 6.81 -4.90
N TYR A 166 21.93 6.17 -5.59
CA TYR A 166 20.81 5.46 -4.96
C TYR A 166 20.82 3.94 -5.27
N PRO A 167 20.10 3.12 -4.48
CA PRO A 167 19.98 1.70 -4.77
C PRO A 167 19.23 1.44 -6.08
N SER A 168 19.80 0.60 -6.93
CA SER A 168 19.14 0.15 -8.17
C SER A 168 19.01 -1.36 -8.30
N ARG A 169 19.51 -2.13 -7.31
CA ARG A 169 19.49 -3.60 -7.37
C ARG A 169 18.16 -4.21 -6.92
N LEU A 170 17.44 -3.51 -6.04
CA LEU A 170 16.16 -3.96 -5.53
C LEU A 170 15.05 -3.05 -6.05
N PRO A 171 13.85 -3.59 -6.31
CA PRO A 171 12.72 -2.78 -6.72
C PRO A 171 12.19 -1.95 -5.55
N TYR A 172 11.41 -0.94 -5.90
CA TYR A 172 10.75 -0.02 -4.98
C TYR A 172 9.25 -0.28 -4.96
N TRP A 173 8.61 -0.07 -3.81
CA TRP A 173 7.16 0.10 -3.79
C TRP A 173 6.78 1.45 -4.38
N VAL A 174 5.84 1.45 -5.32
CA VAL A 174 5.20 2.66 -5.85
C VAL A 174 3.76 2.77 -5.37
N ALA A 175 3.19 3.97 -5.45
CA ALA A 175 1.82 4.29 -5.04
C ALA A 175 0.77 3.39 -5.69
N GLU A 176 1.08 2.87 -6.87
CA GLU A 176 0.26 1.97 -7.64
C GLU A 176 0.38 0.51 -7.21
N MET A 177 0.77 0.25 -5.95
CA MET A 177 0.75 -1.07 -5.32
C MET A 177 1.54 -2.16 -6.03
N ARG A 178 2.61 -1.77 -6.71
CA ARG A 178 3.47 -2.69 -7.46
C ARG A 178 4.92 -2.43 -7.17
N ALA A 179 5.72 -3.44 -7.45
CA ALA A 179 7.15 -3.35 -7.41
C ALA A 179 7.64 -2.72 -8.71
N PHE A 180 8.35 -1.60 -8.63
CA PHE A 180 8.97 -0.97 -9.79
C PHE A 180 10.48 -1.19 -9.78
N ASP A 181 10.99 -1.82 -10.83
CA ASP A 181 12.43 -1.94 -11.08
C ASP A 181 12.93 -0.72 -11.86
N VAL A 182 13.75 0.10 -11.21
CA VAL A 182 14.29 1.34 -11.79
C VAL A 182 15.36 1.11 -12.86
N VAL A 183 15.95 -0.09 -12.94
CA VAL A 183 16.97 -0.43 -13.95
C VAL A 183 16.29 -0.90 -15.23
N MET A 184 15.29 -1.77 -15.10
CA MET A 184 14.53 -2.29 -16.24
C MET A 184 13.41 -1.33 -16.67
N GLY A 185 12.98 -0.42 -15.79
CA GLY A 185 11.85 0.47 -16.02
C GLY A 185 10.51 -0.28 -16.08
N LEU A 186 10.42 -1.42 -15.40
CA LEU A 186 9.29 -2.34 -15.46
C LEU A 186 8.68 -2.56 -14.08
N SER A 187 7.35 -2.69 -14.07
CA SER A 187 6.60 -3.14 -12.91
C SER A 187 6.54 -4.67 -12.87
N MET A 188 6.80 -5.26 -11.70
CA MET A 188 6.79 -6.71 -11.50
C MET A 188 5.62 -7.15 -10.59
N PRO A 189 4.98 -8.29 -10.88
CA PRO A 189 3.96 -8.87 -10.02
C PRO A 189 4.63 -9.55 -8.80
N LEU A 190 5.02 -8.76 -7.79
CA LEU A 190 5.52 -9.28 -6.52
C LEU A 190 4.41 -9.39 -5.48
N SER A 191 4.57 -10.32 -4.53
CA SER A 191 3.66 -10.44 -3.39
C SER A 191 3.64 -9.15 -2.58
N LEU A 192 2.47 -8.75 -2.09
CA LEU A 192 2.33 -7.56 -1.24
C LEU A 192 3.11 -7.66 0.09
N GLU A 193 3.50 -8.88 0.47
CA GLU A 193 4.33 -9.19 1.63
C GLU A 193 5.83 -9.17 1.32
N SER A 194 6.23 -8.91 0.07
CA SER A 194 7.65 -8.74 -0.27
C SER A 194 8.19 -7.47 0.39
N ALA A 195 9.31 -7.59 1.09
CA ALA A 195 10.00 -6.45 1.67
C ALA A 195 10.78 -5.71 0.59
N LEU A 196 10.31 -4.55 0.12
CA LEU A 196 10.94 -3.76 -0.94
C LEU A 196 11.38 -2.39 -0.45
N LEU A 197 12.15 -1.68 -1.26
CA LEU A 197 12.61 -0.33 -0.92
C LEU A 197 11.45 0.67 -0.90
N VAL A 198 11.53 1.64 0.01
CA VAL A 198 10.45 2.61 0.26
C VAL A 198 10.93 4.03 -0.02
N LEU A 199 10.15 4.73 -0.84
CA LEU A 199 10.27 6.18 -1.07
C LEU A 199 8.89 6.82 -0.90
N CYS A 200 8.88 7.92 -0.16
CA CYS A 200 7.70 8.73 0.06
C CYS A 200 7.85 10.06 -0.70
N GLU A 201 6.77 10.54 -1.29
CA GLU A 201 6.67 11.86 -1.90
C GLU A 201 5.65 12.74 -1.13
N PRO A 202 5.85 14.06 -1.06
CA PRO A 202 4.85 14.98 -0.52
C PRO A 202 3.51 14.88 -1.28
N GLN A 203 2.39 15.13 -0.59
CA GLN A 203 1.07 15.18 -1.23
C GLN A 203 0.87 16.41 -2.10
#